data_AF-A0A9P6JDY0-F1
#
_entry.id   AF-A0A9P6JDY0-F1
#
_cell.length_a   1.000
_cell.length_b   1.000
_cell.length_c   1.000
_cell.angle_alpha   90.00
_cell.angle_beta   90.00
_cell.angle_gamma   90.00
#
_symmetry.space_group_name_H-M   'P 1'
#
loop_
_entity.id
_entity.type
_entity.pdbx_description
1 polymer ?
#
loop_
_entity_poly.entity_id
_entity_poly.type
_entity_poly.pdbx_seq_one_letter_code
_entity_poly.pdbx_strand_id
1 'polypeptide(L)'
;MDIEDLGHLTRKPKVTNYNPCSVRGLKPGSIKEWCTCGLTKKGPWCDGKSHKGTTFKPLRWKVPDGKNTQTFYSICDCRYTTRPPFCDGIHYDLPLRYLKKIKECPKQPHDPAVTKLCEECGWAGPRESWPELPATDSDEDTDSSDEEDSEEEKARKLAANTPKLQVQSPSQKDEANEDNQGSQPEGKATDSKPRFGCNGSCQAAGSQDQAEMSKIADEISRVHLS
;
A
#
# COMPACT_ATOMS: atom_id res chain seq x y z
N MET A 1 1.18 19.02 -26.11
CA MET A 1 1.87 18.89 -24.82
C MET A 1 3.15 18.18 -25.12
N ASP A 2 4.29 18.84 -24.91
CA ASP A 2 5.59 18.26 -25.24
C ASP A 2 5.78 16.97 -24.47
N ILE A 3 5.98 15.92 -25.25
CA ILE A 3 6.04 14.51 -24.82
C ILE A 3 7.27 14.28 -23.92
N GLU A 4 8.20 15.23 -23.82
CA GLU A 4 9.49 15.03 -23.18
C GLU A 4 9.53 15.35 -21.68
N ASP A 5 8.57 16.12 -21.16
CA ASP A 5 8.68 16.60 -19.78
C ASP A 5 7.71 15.89 -18.81
N LEU A 6 8.21 14.85 -18.13
CA LEU A 6 7.63 14.33 -16.89
C LEU A 6 7.71 15.34 -15.72
N GLY A 7 8.04 16.61 -16.00
CA GLY A 7 8.30 17.72 -15.09
C GLY A 7 7.10 18.28 -14.35
N HIS A 8 5.87 17.93 -14.75
CA HIS A 8 4.67 18.44 -14.08
C HIS A 8 4.60 18.10 -12.57
N LEU A 9 5.25 17.02 -12.14
CA LEU A 9 5.37 16.69 -10.71
C LEU A 9 6.60 17.36 -10.09
N THR A 10 6.37 18.17 -9.05
CA THR A 10 7.44 18.82 -8.27
C THR A 10 8.38 17.82 -7.62
N ARG A 11 7.87 16.62 -7.27
CA ARG A 11 8.63 15.50 -6.68
C ARG A 11 8.29 14.22 -7.41
N LYS A 12 9.27 13.34 -7.59
CA LYS A 12 9.11 12.10 -8.37
C LYS A 12 8.75 10.92 -7.47
N PRO A 13 7.55 10.34 -7.65
CA PRO A 13 7.16 9.15 -6.92
C PRO A 13 7.79 7.90 -7.51
N LYS A 14 7.80 6.83 -6.71
CA LYS A 14 8.12 5.49 -7.19
C LYS A 14 6.98 5.02 -8.11
N VAL A 15 7.32 4.44 -9.26
CA VAL A 15 6.31 3.69 -10.04
C VAL A 15 6.01 2.37 -9.33
N THR A 16 4.75 2.17 -8.93
CA THR A 16 4.30 0.90 -8.31
C THR A 16 3.99 -0.14 -9.38
N ASN A 17 3.14 0.24 -10.33
CA ASN A 17 2.75 -0.59 -11.47
C ASN A 17 2.50 0.33 -12.67
N TYR A 18 2.83 -0.13 -13.88
CA TYR A 18 2.50 0.61 -15.09
C TYR A 18 1.02 0.44 -15.46
N ASN A 19 0.39 -0.68 -15.13
CA ASN A 19 -1.03 -0.85 -15.45
C ASN A 19 -1.92 -0.12 -14.44
N PRO A 20 -3.03 0.50 -14.88
CA PRO A 20 -4.00 1.09 -13.97
C PRO A 20 -4.72 0.01 -13.15
N CYS A 21 -5.14 0.38 -11.95
CA CYS A 21 -5.94 -0.49 -11.10
C CYS A 21 -7.43 -0.34 -11.41
N SER A 22 -8.05 -1.46 -11.77
CA SER A 22 -9.49 -1.61 -11.99
C SER A 22 -10.20 -1.80 -10.65
N VAL A 23 -10.84 -0.75 -10.11
CA VAL A 23 -11.51 -0.81 -8.81
C VAL A 23 -13.02 -0.86 -9.00
N ARG A 24 -13.68 -1.81 -8.32
CA ARG A 24 -15.14 -1.99 -8.32
C ARG A 24 -15.68 -1.89 -6.89
N GLY A 25 -16.97 -1.61 -6.76
CA GLY A 25 -17.68 -1.68 -5.47
C GLY A 25 -17.28 -0.61 -4.45
N LEU A 26 -16.86 0.58 -4.92
CA LEU A 26 -16.60 1.70 -4.01
C LEU A 26 -17.92 2.29 -3.51
N LYS A 27 -18.02 2.49 -2.19
CA LYS A 27 -19.19 3.12 -1.56
C LYS A 27 -19.29 4.60 -2.00
N PRO A 28 -20.40 5.02 -2.65
CA PRO A 28 -20.61 6.41 -3.03
C PRO A 28 -20.51 7.35 -1.82
N GLY A 29 -19.89 8.52 -2.00
CA GLY A 29 -19.70 9.51 -0.95
C GLY A 29 -18.59 9.18 0.07
N SER A 30 -18.04 7.97 0.06
CA SER A 30 -16.91 7.62 0.93
C SER A 30 -15.62 8.33 0.52
N ILE A 31 -14.73 8.59 1.49
CA ILE A 31 -13.40 9.14 1.22
C ILE A 31 -12.42 7.98 1.04
N LYS A 32 -11.62 8.04 -0.01
CA LYS A 32 -10.49 7.14 -0.26
C LYS A 32 -9.20 7.95 -0.33
N GLU A 33 -8.13 7.36 0.17
CA GLU A 33 -6.80 7.97 0.15
C GLU A 33 -5.96 7.35 -0.95
N TRP A 34 -5.82 8.06 -2.05
CA TRP A 34 -4.97 7.63 -3.16
C TRP A 34 -3.50 7.86 -2.80
N CYS A 35 -2.68 6.82 -2.93
CA CYS A 35 -1.26 6.92 -2.65
C CYS A 35 -0.57 7.84 -3.69
N THR A 36 0.27 8.75 -3.26
CA THR A 36 1.00 9.66 -4.17
C THR A 36 2.47 9.29 -4.31
N CYS A 37 3.04 8.58 -3.33
CA CYS A 37 4.47 8.22 -3.29
C CYS A 37 4.83 6.92 -4.04
N GLY A 38 3.85 6.04 -4.27
CA GLY A 38 4.04 4.73 -4.89
C GLY A 38 4.73 3.67 -4.03
N LEU A 39 4.92 3.93 -2.74
CA LEU A 39 5.59 3.04 -1.77
C LEU A 39 4.65 1.98 -1.15
N THR A 40 3.35 2.10 -1.37
CA THR A 40 2.34 1.14 -0.86
C THR A 40 2.57 -0.27 -1.42
N LYS A 41 2.31 -1.30 -0.60
CA LYS A 41 2.36 -2.70 -1.02
C LYS A 41 1.18 -3.09 -1.92
N LYS A 42 0.03 -2.48 -1.68
CA LYS A 42 -1.24 -2.80 -2.35
C LYS A 42 -1.81 -1.50 -2.90
N GLY A 43 -1.35 -1.14 -4.10
CA GLY A 43 -1.94 -0.04 -4.86
C GLY A 43 -3.43 -0.30 -5.13
N PRO A 44 -4.24 0.73 -5.38
CA PRO A 44 -3.84 2.12 -5.61
C PRO A 44 -3.88 2.98 -4.33
N TRP A 45 -4.36 2.43 -3.22
CA TRP A 45 -4.64 3.17 -1.98
C TRP A 45 -3.41 3.31 -1.07
N CYS A 46 -3.43 4.36 -0.25
CA CYS A 46 -2.45 4.58 0.81
C CYS A 46 -2.61 3.55 1.93
N ASP A 47 -1.49 3.11 2.50
CA ASP A 47 -1.44 2.20 3.65
C ASP A 47 -1.11 2.91 4.97
N GLY A 48 -1.11 4.25 4.98
CA GLY A 48 -0.83 5.10 6.15
C GLY A 48 0.63 5.11 6.62
N LYS A 49 1.42 4.07 6.33
CA LYS A 49 2.78 3.90 6.86
C LYS A 49 3.87 4.12 5.81
N SER A 50 3.64 3.70 4.56
CA SER A 50 4.73 3.65 3.57
C SER A 50 5.20 5.02 3.11
N HIS A 51 4.34 6.05 3.15
CA HIS A 51 4.73 7.42 2.79
C HIS A 51 5.44 8.17 3.93
N LYS A 52 5.36 7.70 5.19
CA LYS A 52 6.04 8.35 6.32
C LYS A 52 7.55 8.41 6.07
N GLY A 53 8.18 9.53 6.42
CA GLY A 53 9.60 9.80 6.11
C GLY A 53 9.87 10.26 4.68
N THR A 54 8.83 10.41 3.86
CA THR A 54 8.89 11.15 2.59
C THR A 54 8.04 12.41 2.72
N THR A 55 8.14 13.31 1.75
CA THR A 55 7.32 14.53 1.73
C THR A 55 5.96 14.35 1.07
N PHE A 56 5.71 13.18 0.50
CA PHE A 56 4.45 12.83 -0.12
C PHE A 56 3.34 12.68 0.93
N LYS A 57 2.18 13.28 0.64
CA LYS A 57 0.94 13.09 1.40
C LYS A 57 -0.10 12.39 0.52
N PRO A 58 -0.90 11.46 1.06
CA PRO A 58 -1.97 10.84 0.28
C PRO A 58 -3.00 11.87 -0.19
N LEU A 59 -3.56 11.63 -1.37
CA LEU A 59 -4.63 12.47 -1.91
C LEU A 59 -5.98 11.93 -1.45
N ARG A 60 -6.73 12.74 -0.70
CA ARG A 60 -8.11 12.43 -0.32
C ARG A 60 -9.02 12.65 -1.53
N TRP A 61 -9.68 11.58 -1.97
CA TRP A 61 -10.65 11.59 -3.04
C TRP A 61 -12.02 11.15 -2.52
N LYS A 62 -13.03 11.99 -2.73
CA LYS A 62 -14.42 11.62 -2.45
C LYS A 62 -14.94 10.80 -3.63
N VAL A 63 -15.39 9.58 -3.37
CA VAL A 63 -16.02 8.72 -4.37
C VAL A 63 -17.30 9.42 -4.87
N PRO A 64 -17.46 9.65 -6.18
CA PRO A 64 -18.64 10.27 -6.75
C PRO A 64 -19.94 9.60 -6.29
N ASP A 65 -20.94 10.42 -6.00
CA ASP A 65 -22.29 10.02 -5.60
C ASP A 65 -23.35 10.51 -6.60
N GLY A 66 -24.59 10.02 -6.46
CA GLY A 66 -25.71 10.37 -7.33
C GLY A 66 -25.48 9.97 -8.80
N LYS A 67 -25.76 10.90 -9.72
CA LYS A 67 -25.69 10.67 -11.18
C LYS A 67 -24.29 10.34 -11.69
N ASN A 68 -23.25 10.66 -10.92
CA ASN A 68 -21.85 10.44 -11.30
C ASN A 68 -21.28 9.13 -10.72
N THR A 69 -22.10 8.34 -10.03
CA THR A 69 -21.71 7.04 -9.48
C THR A 69 -21.34 6.09 -10.61
N GLN A 70 -20.16 5.47 -10.51
CA GLN A 70 -19.71 4.45 -11.45
C GLN A 70 -19.51 3.11 -10.75
N THR A 71 -19.83 2.01 -11.44
CA THR A 71 -19.57 0.64 -10.97
C THR A 71 -18.07 0.31 -10.99
N PHE A 72 -17.34 0.96 -11.90
CA PHE A 72 -15.94 0.71 -12.20
C PHE A 72 -15.17 2.02 -12.27
N TYR A 73 -13.99 2.06 -11.66
CA TYR A 73 -13.07 3.18 -11.74
C TYR A 73 -11.70 2.70 -12.20
N SER A 74 -11.14 3.35 -13.21
CA SER A 74 -9.75 3.17 -13.63
C SER A 74 -8.85 4.13 -12.84
N ILE A 75 -8.19 3.61 -11.81
CA ILE A 75 -7.35 4.38 -10.89
C ILE A 75 -5.88 4.25 -11.30
N CYS A 76 -5.16 5.36 -11.32
CA CYS A 76 -3.74 5.38 -11.63
C CYS A 76 -2.93 4.62 -10.56
N ASP A 77 -2.05 3.71 -10.99
CA ASP A 77 -1.09 3.02 -10.10
C ASP A 77 0.38 3.34 -10.43
N CYS A 78 0.63 4.04 -11.55
CA CYS A 78 1.97 4.48 -11.92
C CYS A 78 2.41 5.74 -11.16
N ARG A 79 1.47 6.53 -10.64
CA ARG A 79 1.65 7.80 -9.89
C ARG A 79 2.08 9.02 -10.71
N TYR A 80 2.05 8.93 -12.05
CA TYR A 80 2.42 10.02 -12.96
C TYR A 80 1.23 10.61 -13.72
N THR A 81 -0.01 10.33 -13.27
CA THR A 81 -1.19 10.93 -13.90
C THR A 81 -1.27 12.43 -13.65
N THR A 82 -1.70 13.15 -14.67
CA THR A 82 -2.11 14.56 -14.64
C THR A 82 -3.53 14.77 -14.12
N ARG A 83 -4.34 13.70 -13.99
CA ARG A 83 -5.74 13.74 -13.54
C ARG A 83 -5.98 12.82 -12.32
N PRO A 84 -5.25 13.02 -11.21
CA PRO A 84 -5.37 12.12 -10.07
C PRO A 84 -6.79 12.15 -9.47
N PRO A 85 -7.30 10.99 -9.00
CA PRO A 85 -6.63 9.69 -8.92
C PRO A 85 -6.78 8.82 -10.18
N PHE A 86 -7.38 9.33 -11.25
CA PHE A 86 -7.76 8.53 -12.42
C PHE A 86 -6.59 8.23 -13.34
N CYS A 87 -6.68 7.14 -14.11
CA CYS A 87 -5.73 6.88 -15.18
C CYS A 87 -5.97 7.79 -16.38
N ASP A 88 -4.90 8.30 -16.99
CA ASP A 88 -4.91 9.12 -18.20
C ASP A 88 -4.00 8.59 -19.32
N GLY A 89 -3.48 7.36 -19.16
CA GLY A 89 -2.65 6.71 -20.19
C GLY A 89 -1.16 7.08 -20.18
N ILE A 90 -0.71 8.00 -19.33
CA ILE A 90 0.73 8.39 -19.27
C ILE A 90 1.65 7.19 -19.04
N HIS A 91 1.15 6.14 -18.40
CA HIS A 91 1.89 4.92 -18.11
C HIS A 91 2.38 4.16 -19.36
N TYR A 92 1.85 4.41 -20.55
CA TYR A 92 2.33 3.78 -21.79
C TYR A 92 3.76 4.25 -22.15
N ASP A 93 4.04 5.54 -21.97
CA ASP A 93 5.33 6.15 -22.32
C ASP A 93 6.29 6.29 -21.13
N LEU A 94 5.79 6.01 -19.92
CA LEU A 94 6.52 6.18 -18.67
C LEU A 94 7.74 5.24 -18.49
N PRO A 95 7.72 3.94 -18.86
CA PRO A 95 8.75 2.98 -18.45
C PRO A 95 10.18 3.40 -18.81
N LEU A 96 10.41 3.75 -20.07
CA LEU A 96 11.74 4.13 -20.55
C LEU A 96 12.21 5.45 -19.92
N ARG A 97 11.31 6.43 -19.80
CA ARG A 97 11.64 7.74 -19.21
C ARG A 97 11.94 7.64 -17.72
N TYR A 98 11.17 6.84 -17.00
CA TYR A 98 11.39 6.60 -15.57
C TYR A 98 12.75 5.94 -15.31
N LEU A 99 13.08 4.88 -16.06
CA LEU A 99 14.37 4.19 -15.95
C LEU A 99 15.55 5.11 -16.32
N LYS A 100 15.42 5.88 -17.40
CA LYS A 100 16.43 6.87 -17.80
C LYS A 100 16.68 7.89 -16.66
N LYS A 101 15.62 8.42 -16.06
CA LYS A 101 15.72 9.41 -14.98
C LYS A 101 16.38 8.87 -13.71
N ILE A 102 16.15 7.59 -13.37
CA ILE A 102 16.86 6.93 -12.27
C ILE A 102 18.35 6.81 -12.60
N LYS A 103 18.69 6.36 -13.81
CA LYS A 103 20.08 6.17 -14.24
C LYS A 103 20.87 7.49 -14.26
N GLU A 104 20.24 8.57 -14.71
CA GLU A 104 20.84 9.90 -14.85
C GLU A 104 20.67 10.79 -13.60
N CYS A 105 20.21 10.20 -12.48
CA CYS A 105 19.93 10.96 -11.27
C CYS A 105 21.22 11.63 -10.72
N PRO A 106 21.20 12.94 -10.42
CA PRO A 106 22.35 13.65 -9.86
C PRO A 106 22.67 13.23 -8.43
N LYS A 107 21.75 12.55 -7.74
CA LYS A 107 21.92 12.03 -6.36
C LYS A 107 22.46 10.60 -6.31
N GLN A 108 23.06 10.11 -7.40
CA GLN A 108 23.74 8.81 -7.40
C GLN A 108 25.06 8.87 -6.58
N PRO A 109 25.45 7.78 -5.90
CA PRO A 109 24.71 6.53 -5.78
C PRO A 109 23.55 6.62 -4.77
N HIS A 110 22.45 5.95 -5.04
CA HIS A 110 21.39 5.81 -4.04
C HIS A 110 21.77 4.71 -3.03
N ASP A 111 21.97 5.09 -1.78
CA ASP A 111 22.19 4.15 -0.67
C ASP A 111 20.83 3.72 -0.04
N PRO A 112 20.43 2.44 -0.12
CA PRO A 112 19.23 1.91 0.52
C PRO A 112 19.15 2.14 2.03
N ALA A 113 20.28 2.20 2.74
CA ALA A 113 20.31 2.38 4.18
C ALA A 113 19.90 3.80 4.61
N VAL A 114 20.09 4.77 3.72
CA VAL A 114 19.83 6.19 3.99
C VAL A 114 18.59 6.68 3.25
N THR A 115 18.45 6.31 1.97
CA THR A 115 17.42 6.86 1.09
C THR A 115 16.28 5.87 0.91
N LYS A 116 15.15 6.15 1.56
CA LYS A 116 13.91 5.41 1.34
C LYS A 116 13.34 5.62 -0.07
N LEU A 117 13.27 6.88 -0.51
CA LEU A 117 12.79 7.32 -1.81
C LEU A 117 13.57 8.56 -2.25
N CYS A 118 14.17 8.50 -3.42
CA CYS A 118 14.79 9.66 -4.05
C CYS A 118 13.73 10.46 -4.79
N GLU A 119 13.34 11.60 -4.24
CA GLU A 119 12.27 12.45 -4.77
C GLU A 119 12.67 13.21 -6.05
N GLU A 120 13.94 13.11 -6.50
CA GLU A 120 14.40 13.68 -7.78
C GLU A 120 14.14 12.75 -8.97
N CYS A 121 14.22 11.44 -8.74
CA CYS A 121 14.20 10.43 -9.80
C CYS A 121 13.17 9.30 -9.60
N GLY A 122 12.60 9.18 -8.39
CA GLY A 122 11.63 8.16 -8.03
C GLY A 122 12.23 6.82 -7.61
N TRP A 123 13.56 6.68 -7.58
CA TRP A 123 14.22 5.48 -7.08
C TRP A 123 13.84 5.22 -5.63
N ALA A 124 13.50 3.98 -5.28
CA ALA A 124 13.20 3.57 -3.92
C ALA A 124 14.00 2.33 -3.56
N GLY A 125 14.58 2.33 -2.36
CA GLY A 125 15.29 1.17 -1.83
C GLY A 125 14.35 -0.01 -1.58
N PRO A 126 14.90 -1.24 -1.44
CA PRO A 126 14.15 -2.42 -1.02
C PRO A 126 13.41 -2.15 0.29
N ARG A 127 12.18 -2.68 0.41
CA ARG A 127 11.29 -2.31 1.52
C ARG A 127 11.82 -2.77 2.88
N GLU A 128 12.60 -3.84 2.88
CA GLU A 128 13.23 -4.46 4.04
C GLU A 128 14.33 -3.57 4.63
N SER A 129 14.86 -2.63 3.84
CA SER A 129 15.91 -1.69 4.26
C SER A 129 15.39 -0.39 4.86
N TRP A 130 14.07 -0.20 4.92
CA TRP A 130 13.51 1.07 5.42
C TRP A 130 13.61 1.14 6.94
N PRO A 131 14.15 2.22 7.51
CA PRO A 131 14.22 2.37 8.95
C PRO A 131 12.81 2.30 9.52
N GLU A 132 12.62 1.45 10.54
CA GLU A 132 11.41 1.42 11.32
C GLU A 132 11.27 2.78 11.99
N LEU A 133 10.41 3.64 11.46
CA LEU A 133 10.03 4.85 12.16
C LEU A 133 9.38 4.41 13.48
N PRO A 134 9.75 5.02 14.62
CA PRO A 134 9.13 4.68 15.89
C PRO A 134 7.61 4.75 15.73
N ALA A 135 6.91 3.74 16.25
CA ALA A 135 5.46 3.80 16.36
C ALA A 135 5.14 5.07 17.16
N THR A 136 4.71 6.12 16.47
CA THR A 136 4.10 7.26 17.14
C THR A 136 2.75 6.74 17.59
N ASP A 137 2.71 6.20 18.81
CA ASP A 137 1.49 6.03 19.58
C ASP A 137 0.93 7.43 19.81
N SER A 138 0.17 7.92 18.84
CA SER A 138 -0.55 9.18 18.92
C SER A 138 -1.91 9.03 18.25
N ASP A 139 -2.53 7.88 18.50
CA ASP A 139 -3.97 7.67 18.45
C ASP A 139 -4.41 7.25 19.89
N GLU A 140 -4.03 8.04 20.90
CA GLU A 140 -4.89 8.15 22.09
C GLU A 140 -6.05 9.07 21.71
N ASP A 141 -6.96 8.53 20.90
CA ASP A 141 -8.35 8.98 20.92
C ASP A 141 -8.87 8.60 22.31
N THR A 142 -8.62 9.48 23.29
CA THR A 142 -9.35 9.43 24.56
C THR A 142 -10.78 9.77 24.23
N ASP A 143 -11.56 8.72 23.97
CA ASP A 143 -13.01 8.73 23.91
C ASP A 143 -13.53 9.18 25.28
N SER A 144 -13.63 10.50 25.48
CA SER A 144 -14.32 11.08 26.62
C SER A 144 -15.82 11.05 26.33
N SER A 145 -16.40 9.87 26.42
CA SER A 145 -17.86 9.73 26.54
C SER A 145 -18.17 8.71 27.61
N ASP A 146 -18.29 9.21 28.84
CA ASP A 146 -19.20 8.74 29.88
C ASP A 146 -19.40 9.98 30.80
N GLU A 147 -20.52 10.69 30.65
CA GLU A 147 -21.74 10.55 31.47
C GLU A 147 -21.66 11.43 32.73
N GLU A 148 -22.62 12.35 32.86
CA GLU A 148 -23.25 12.91 34.08
C GLU A 148 -23.96 14.22 33.67
N ASP A 149 -25.21 14.51 34.01
CA ASP A 149 -26.19 13.84 34.86
C ASP A 149 -27.51 14.62 34.63
N SER A 150 -28.64 13.95 34.46
CA SER A 150 -29.95 14.61 34.42
C SER A 150 -30.35 15.01 35.86
N GLU A 151 -30.78 16.25 36.06
CA GLU A 151 -31.09 16.85 37.38
C GLU A 151 -32.29 16.22 38.12
N GLU A 152 -32.87 15.10 37.66
CA GLU A 152 -34.17 14.62 38.15
C GLU A 152 -34.10 13.45 39.15
N GLU A 153 -32.93 12.84 39.40
CA GLU A 153 -32.80 11.69 40.30
C GLU A 153 -32.04 11.98 41.63
N LYS A 154 -31.80 13.26 41.96
CA LYS A 154 -31.23 13.68 43.26
C LYS A 154 -32.29 13.93 44.35
N ALA A 155 -33.58 13.76 44.07
CA ALA A 155 -34.66 14.14 44.98
C ALA A 155 -35.32 13.00 45.81
N ARG A 156 -34.81 11.76 45.82
CA ARG A 156 -35.50 10.65 46.51
C ARG A 156 -34.70 9.77 47.48
N LYS A 157 -33.49 10.17 47.88
CA LYS A 157 -32.71 9.44 48.91
C LYS A 157 -32.36 10.32 50.11
N LEU A 158 -33.40 10.89 50.74
CA LEU A 158 -33.36 11.43 52.10
C LEU A 158 -34.38 10.65 52.95
N ALA A 159 -33.92 9.55 53.57
CA ALA A 159 -34.37 9.05 54.86
C ALA A 159 -33.85 7.62 55.05
N ALA A 160 -33.44 7.34 56.29
CA ALA A 160 -33.04 6.03 56.81
C ALA A 160 -31.68 5.51 56.33
N ASN A 161 -30.63 5.80 57.10
CA ASN A 161 -29.74 4.74 57.57
C ASN A 161 -28.90 5.24 58.76
N THR A 162 -29.42 4.94 59.94
CA THR A 162 -28.74 5.00 61.24
C THR A 162 -28.04 3.64 61.47
N PRO A 163 -26.87 3.57 62.12
CA PRO A 163 -25.93 2.47 61.96
C PRO A 163 -26.15 1.32 62.94
N LYS A 164 -25.73 0.10 62.56
CA LYS A 164 -25.41 -0.98 63.52
C LYS A 164 -24.14 -1.74 63.11
N LEU A 165 -23.20 -1.72 64.06
CA LEU A 165 -21.99 -2.53 64.18
C LEU A 165 -22.33 -3.99 64.54
N GLN A 166 -21.52 -4.93 64.02
CA GLN A 166 -21.00 -6.16 64.67
C GLN A 166 -20.17 -6.91 63.60
N VAL A 167 -18.83 -6.98 63.63
CA VAL A 167 -17.88 -7.63 64.56
C VAL A 167 -17.91 -9.17 64.43
N GLN A 168 -17.00 -9.76 63.63
CA GLN A 168 -15.88 -10.66 64.01
C GLN A 168 -15.42 -11.58 62.85
N SER A 169 -14.09 -11.66 62.78
CA SER A 169 -13.14 -12.47 62.00
C SER A 169 -13.04 -13.93 62.50
N PRO A 170 -11.95 -14.71 62.28
CA PRO A 170 -11.17 -15.11 61.08
C PRO A 170 -10.93 -16.65 61.00
N SER A 171 -10.31 -17.16 59.91
CA SER A 171 -9.20 -18.16 59.86
C SER A 171 -9.15 -18.85 58.47
N GLN A 172 -8.04 -18.85 57.72
CA GLN A 172 -6.87 -19.77 57.83
C GLN A 172 -7.30 -21.24 57.65
N LYS A 173 -6.79 -22.06 56.71
CA LYS A 173 -5.40 -22.29 56.26
C LYS A 173 -5.34 -23.32 55.10
N ASP A 174 -4.20 -23.29 54.40
CA ASP A 174 -3.37 -24.38 53.84
C ASP A 174 -3.95 -25.50 52.95
N GLU A 175 -3.33 -25.74 51.78
CA GLU A 175 -2.61 -26.99 51.47
C GLU A 175 -1.82 -26.89 50.15
N ALA A 176 -0.62 -27.47 50.15
CA ALA A 176 0.34 -27.58 49.04
C ALA A 176 0.01 -28.80 48.15
N ASN A 177 0.57 -28.86 46.92
CA ASN A 177 1.55 -29.90 46.54
C ASN A 177 2.15 -29.70 45.12
N GLU A 178 3.28 -30.36 44.93
CA GLU A 178 4.41 -30.26 43.99
C GLU A 178 4.24 -30.83 42.55
N ASP A 179 5.33 -30.63 41.79
CA ASP A 179 5.85 -31.40 40.63
C ASP A 179 5.17 -31.19 39.26
N ASN A 180 5.84 -31.17 38.10
CA ASN A 180 7.13 -31.75 37.72
C ASN A 180 7.64 -31.16 36.37
N GLN A 181 8.96 -31.14 36.23
CA GLN A 181 9.83 -31.28 35.04
C GLN A 181 9.31 -31.05 33.59
N GLY A 182 10.16 -30.37 32.80
CA GLY A 182 10.78 -31.06 31.67
C GLY A 182 10.67 -30.44 30.27
N SER A 183 11.83 -29.96 29.80
CA SER A 183 12.37 -30.20 28.44
C SER A 183 11.99 -29.28 27.27
N GLN A 184 13.01 -28.60 26.76
CA GLN A 184 13.14 -28.17 25.36
C GLN A 184 13.06 -29.40 24.41
N PRO A 185 12.76 -29.18 23.13
CA PRO A 185 13.87 -29.27 22.19
C PRO A 185 13.87 -28.22 21.07
N GLU A 186 15.07 -28.04 20.56
CA GLU A 186 15.48 -27.34 19.35
C GLU A 186 14.80 -27.93 18.10
N GLY A 187 14.38 -27.08 17.17
CA GLY A 187 13.78 -27.45 15.89
C GLY A 187 14.30 -26.59 14.75
N LYS A 188 15.19 -27.19 13.96
CA LYS A 188 15.94 -26.60 12.83
C LYS A 188 15.06 -26.12 11.69
N ALA A 189 15.54 -25.05 11.05
CA ALA A 189 15.15 -24.59 9.73
C ALA A 189 15.34 -25.68 8.67
N THR A 190 14.34 -25.86 7.81
CA THR A 190 14.53 -26.44 6.48
C THR A 190 13.80 -25.62 5.42
N ASP A 191 14.64 -25.03 4.57
CA ASP A 191 14.36 -24.29 3.34
C ASP A 191 13.58 -25.18 2.36
N SER A 192 12.34 -24.81 2.04
CA SER A 192 11.53 -25.50 1.00
C SER A 192 11.13 -24.50 -0.08
N LYS A 193 12.06 -24.23 -0.99
CA LYS A 193 11.79 -23.63 -2.30
C LYS A 193 11.06 -24.65 -3.20
N PRO A 194 9.90 -24.33 -3.78
CA PRO A 194 9.43 -25.04 -4.96
C PRO A 194 10.25 -24.58 -6.18
N ARG A 195 11.17 -25.44 -6.63
CA ARG A 195 11.77 -25.39 -7.97
C ARG A 195 10.68 -25.74 -8.98
N PHE A 196 10.13 -24.75 -9.69
CA PHE A 196 9.45 -25.00 -10.95
C PHE A 196 10.50 -25.34 -12.00
N GLY A 197 10.69 -26.64 -12.23
CA GLY A 197 11.49 -27.15 -13.32
C GLY A 197 10.80 -26.87 -14.66
N CYS A 198 11.43 -26.05 -15.49
CA CYS A 198 11.13 -25.99 -16.91
C CYS A 198 11.68 -27.30 -17.52
N ASN A 199 10.80 -28.27 -17.78
CA ASN A 199 11.18 -29.43 -18.59
C ASN A 199 11.42 -28.93 -20.02
N GLY A 200 12.69 -28.96 -20.42
CA GLY A 200 13.14 -28.61 -21.75
C GLY A 200 12.44 -29.45 -22.81
N SER A 201 11.48 -28.82 -23.49
CA SER A 201 11.06 -29.15 -24.85
C SER A 201 10.55 -27.87 -25.51
N CYS A 202 11.46 -26.91 -25.68
CA CYS A 202 11.26 -25.79 -26.60
C CYS A 202 12.32 -25.95 -27.68
N GLN A 203 12.09 -26.92 -28.57
CA GLN A 203 12.82 -26.98 -29.84
C GLN A 203 12.34 -25.82 -30.71
N ALA A 204 13.30 -25.18 -31.35
CA ALA A 204 13.12 -24.00 -32.19
C ALA A 204 12.13 -24.25 -33.33
N ALA A 205 10.96 -23.61 -33.28
CA ALA A 205 10.12 -23.35 -34.43
C ALA A 205 10.37 -21.90 -34.85
N GLY A 206 11.32 -21.71 -35.76
CA GLY A 206 11.83 -20.39 -36.13
C GLY A 206 12.40 -20.33 -37.54
N SER A 207 11.77 -20.99 -38.52
CA SER A 207 12.21 -20.90 -39.91
C SER A 207 11.10 -20.86 -40.96
N GLN A 208 9.84 -21.15 -40.62
CA GLN A 208 8.73 -21.06 -41.59
C GLN A 208 8.05 -19.68 -41.58
N ASP A 209 7.96 -19.02 -40.43
CA ASP A 209 7.24 -17.73 -40.31
C ASP A 209 7.98 -16.55 -40.93
N GLN A 210 9.31 -16.59 -41.03
CA GLN A 210 10.08 -15.53 -41.69
C GLN A 210 9.92 -15.53 -43.21
N ALA A 211 9.72 -16.71 -43.82
CA ALA A 211 9.57 -16.83 -45.27
C ALA A 211 8.17 -16.38 -45.75
N GLU A 212 7.14 -16.51 -44.91
CA GLU A 212 5.80 -15.96 -45.20
C GLU A 212 5.76 -14.43 -45.07
N MET A 213 6.37 -13.87 -44.01
CA MET A 213 6.39 -12.42 -43.81
C MET A 213 7.14 -11.68 -44.93
N SER A 214 8.16 -12.29 -45.52
CA SER A 214 8.88 -11.70 -46.67
C SER A 214 8.05 -11.68 -47.95
N LYS A 215 7.17 -12.67 -48.17
CA LYS A 215 6.29 -12.71 -49.36
C LYS A 215 5.18 -11.67 -49.28
N ILE A 216 4.62 -11.48 -48.09
CA ILE A 216 3.58 -10.47 -47.83
C ILE A 216 4.15 -9.05 -48.01
N ALA A 217 5.39 -8.80 -47.58
CA ALA A 217 6.04 -7.50 -47.76
C ALA A 217 6.31 -7.15 -49.24
N ASP A 218 6.69 -8.13 -50.06
CA ASP A 218 6.89 -7.95 -51.51
C ASP A 218 5.57 -7.71 -52.26
N GLU A 219 4.48 -8.33 -51.80
CA GLU A 219 3.16 -8.18 -52.41
C GLU A 219 2.56 -6.79 -52.12
N ILE A 220 2.72 -6.27 -50.90
CA ILE A 220 2.31 -4.91 -50.52
C ILE A 220 3.08 -3.85 -51.30
N SER A 221 4.38 -4.07 -51.55
CA SER A 221 5.20 -3.12 -52.31
C SER A 221 4.80 -3.01 -53.79
N ARG A 222 4.23 -4.07 -54.37
CA ARG A 222 3.75 -4.06 -55.77
C ARG A 222 2.43 -3.33 -55.96
N VAL A 223 1.57 -3.33 -54.94
CA VAL A 223 0.27 -2.62 -54.97
C VAL A 223 0.44 -1.10 -54.85
N HIS A 224 1.55 -0.62 -54.27
CA HIS A 224 1.83 0.82 -54.13
C HIS A 224 2.49 1.48 -55.35
N LEU A 225 2.74 0.73 -56.42
CA LEU A 225 3.38 1.23 -57.66
C LEU A 225 2.51 1.03 -58.92
N SER A 226 1.22 0.72 -58.76
CA SER A 226 0.23 0.66 -59.85
C SER A 226 -0.79 1.79 -59.73
#